data_AF-H3RL21-F1
#
_entry.id   AF-H3RL21-F1
#
_cell.length_a   1.000
_cell.length_b   1.000
_cell.length_c   1.000
_cell.angle_alpha   90.00
_cell.angle_beta   90.00
_cell.angle_gamma   90.00
#
_symmetry.space_group_name_H-M   'P 1'
#
loop_
_entity.id
_entity.type
_entity.pdbx_description
1 polymer ?
#
loop_
_entity_poly.entity_id
_entity_poly.type
_entity_poly.pdbx_seq_one_letter_code
_entity_poly.pdbx_strand_id
1 'polypeptide(L)'
;MKLTHSLVNSQQNNFACLPPDRETEGERSNTMKNVISVQNVPDTMLKSNDLKNRSADVIKTFFKKTIAAQSYNKMFSKGDNFKDLGIALTDSSARKSSLHSLQHLNNVSKNYLTKIKEKTQDLTSQEKVLLSKVVDAKIHFRHQSNSSLVDAAGILNIMSLNKLQSNEINTAKNTYSEDIRCLSNQDFVFFGVEFSDDKAQLPLNTRHSTVDFGANAYIVDEQFPHGYLTLTDHFDNTIPPAFMHEHKEFIAQFSEVRNEIYRKVHGDKGTKDIPIFNSKDMKLGLGLHLINFLRNSNDTEFKRFALNENLDGKNLDRIINFVFQPEFHVPRMVSTDNFKEVKLREISVEDAVKASNFKALSAHMRNKDDACKVMGLAIKHAKKDVVDLLFSKFSFTRSNVVKMSTSYEDIEYSLSNHSADEKILRDFLERGLVEPNNAFRRVNSGDTMLDNALKYNKKEMIAILLEYGAIRGKEINNHR
;
A
#
# COMPACT_ATOMS: atom_id res chain seq x y z
N MET A 1 -22.06 -33.22 -19.80
CA MET A 1 -23.27 -33.94 -19.34
C MET A 1 -24.19 -32.95 -18.63
N LYS A 2 -25.51 -33.09 -18.83
CA LYS A 2 -26.56 -32.07 -18.63
C LYS A 2 -26.64 -31.41 -17.24
N LEU A 3 -26.95 -30.11 -17.27
CA LEU A 3 -27.63 -29.33 -16.23
C LEU A 3 -29.06 -29.86 -16.01
N THR A 4 -29.50 -29.96 -14.74
CA THR A 4 -30.88 -29.74 -14.27
C THR A 4 -30.93 -29.88 -12.74
N HIS A 5 -31.19 -28.80 -12.01
CA HIS A 5 -32.47 -28.58 -11.32
C HIS A 5 -32.47 -27.31 -10.45
N SER A 6 -33.49 -26.50 -10.71
CA SER A 6 -34.00 -25.40 -9.89
C SER A 6 -34.56 -25.92 -8.57
N LEU A 7 -34.35 -25.20 -7.47
CA LEU A 7 -35.14 -25.35 -6.26
C LEU A 7 -35.68 -23.99 -5.80
N VAL A 8 -37.00 -23.96 -5.82
CA VAL A 8 -37.93 -22.91 -5.40
C VAL A 8 -37.95 -22.78 -3.88
N ASN A 9 -38.16 -21.55 -3.42
CA ASN A 9 -38.47 -21.15 -2.05
C ASN A 9 -39.46 -22.09 -1.33
N SER A 10 -39.12 -22.48 -0.11
CA SER A 10 -40.13 -22.73 0.93
C SER A 10 -39.60 -22.28 2.29
N GLN A 11 -40.26 -21.26 2.85
CA GLN A 11 -40.16 -20.89 4.26
C GLN A 11 -40.85 -21.96 5.10
N GLN A 12 -40.18 -22.52 6.09
CA GLN A 12 -40.83 -23.14 7.24
C GLN A 12 -40.05 -22.78 8.52
N ASN A 13 -40.66 -21.91 9.31
CA ASN A 13 -40.37 -21.73 10.74
C ASN A 13 -40.80 -23.01 11.47
N ASN A 14 -39.95 -23.54 12.34
CA ASN A 14 -40.35 -24.47 13.40
C ASN A 14 -39.36 -24.35 14.57
N PHE A 15 -39.71 -23.55 15.58
CA PHE A 15 -39.24 -23.78 16.95
C PHE A 15 -40.40 -24.42 17.71
N ALA A 16 -40.19 -25.65 18.16
CA ALA A 16 -41.17 -26.46 18.87
C ALA A 16 -41.30 -26.03 20.33
N CYS A 17 -42.53 -25.84 20.79
CA CYS A 17 -42.95 -25.82 22.20
C CYS A 17 -42.81 -27.22 22.82
N LEU A 18 -42.46 -27.27 24.11
CA LEU A 18 -42.74 -28.41 25.01
C LEU A 18 -43.70 -27.96 26.13
N PRO A 19 -44.58 -28.83 26.65
CA PRO A 19 -45.69 -28.48 27.55
C PRO A 19 -45.38 -28.68 29.05
N PRO A 20 -46.31 -28.32 29.97
CA PRO A 20 -46.00 -27.73 31.28
C PRO A 20 -46.26 -28.64 32.52
N ASP A 21 -46.03 -28.00 33.68
CA ASP A 21 -46.55 -28.27 35.05
C ASP A 21 -45.61 -28.98 36.06
N ARG A 22 -45.18 -28.27 37.12
CA ARG A 22 -45.86 -28.18 38.43
C ARG A 22 -45.03 -27.42 39.47
N GLU A 23 -45.75 -26.69 40.33
CA GLU A 23 -45.30 -25.88 41.46
C GLU A 23 -44.67 -26.69 42.59
N THR A 24 -43.70 -26.11 43.31
CA THR A 24 -43.60 -26.17 44.78
C THR A 24 -42.59 -25.14 45.31
N GLU A 25 -42.90 -24.64 46.51
CA GLU A 25 -42.46 -23.41 47.18
C GLU A 25 -41.02 -23.44 47.72
N GLY A 26 -40.43 -22.24 47.98
CA GLY A 26 -39.21 -22.11 48.79
C GLY A 26 -38.44 -20.78 48.68
N GLU A 27 -38.91 -19.76 49.41
CA GLU A 27 -38.24 -18.57 49.98
C GLU A 27 -37.05 -17.83 49.31
N ARG A 28 -37.38 -16.59 48.86
CA ARG A 28 -36.70 -15.28 49.07
C ARG A 28 -35.16 -15.15 49.00
N SER A 29 -34.69 -14.33 48.05
CA SER A 29 -34.07 -13.03 48.39
C SER A 29 -34.07 -12.04 47.21
N ASN A 30 -34.31 -10.77 47.52
CA ASN A 30 -34.44 -9.62 46.62
C ASN A 30 -33.11 -9.20 45.99
N THR A 31 -33.06 -9.01 44.66
CA THR A 31 -32.43 -7.82 44.05
C THR A 31 -32.71 -7.75 42.55
N MET A 32 -33.59 -6.83 42.13
CA MET A 32 -33.43 -5.93 40.97
C MET A 32 -34.78 -5.25 40.68
N LYS A 33 -34.96 -4.06 41.26
CA LYS A 33 -35.90 -3.07 40.75
C LYS A 33 -35.09 -1.93 40.13
N ASN A 34 -35.41 -1.64 38.87
CA ASN A 34 -35.38 -0.35 38.17
C ASN A 34 -34.63 -0.39 36.82
N VAL A 35 -35.18 -1.11 35.85
CA VAL A 35 -35.17 -0.65 34.45
C VAL A 35 -36.48 0.13 34.25
N ILE A 36 -36.40 1.45 34.30
CA ILE A 36 -37.54 2.34 34.06
C ILE A 36 -37.77 2.40 32.53
N SER A 37 -38.96 1.96 32.13
CA SER A 37 -39.64 2.02 30.82
C SER A 37 -38.83 2.38 29.57
N VAL A 38 -38.64 1.37 28.72
CA VAL A 38 -38.52 1.58 27.27
C VAL A 38 -39.92 1.94 26.76
N GLN A 39 -40.16 3.22 26.48
CA GLN A 39 -41.31 3.63 25.69
C GLN A 39 -41.11 3.10 24.26
N ASN A 40 -41.90 2.10 23.88
CA ASN A 40 -42.07 1.72 22.49
C ASN A 40 -42.74 2.89 21.77
N VAL A 41 -41.94 3.66 21.02
CA VAL A 41 -42.45 4.62 20.06
C VAL A 41 -43.24 3.82 19.01
N PRO A 42 -44.44 4.28 18.59
CA PRO A 42 -45.25 3.53 17.63
C PRO A 42 -44.50 3.33 16.32
N ASP A 43 -44.57 2.11 15.79
CA ASP A 43 -44.06 1.68 14.50
C ASP A 43 -44.48 2.66 13.39
N THR A 44 -43.59 3.59 13.07
CA THR A 44 -43.51 4.06 11.68
C THR A 44 -42.99 2.85 10.91
N MET A 45 -43.84 2.27 10.05
CA MET A 45 -43.48 1.15 9.18
C MET A 45 -42.26 1.49 8.32
N LEU A 46 -41.08 1.27 8.90
CA LEU A 46 -39.82 1.19 8.20
C LEU A 46 -39.90 -0.04 7.32
N LYS A 47 -39.98 0.19 6.00
CA LYS A 47 -39.97 -0.89 5.00
C LYS A 47 -38.83 -1.84 5.36
N SER A 48 -39.09 -3.15 5.41
CA SER A 48 -38.11 -4.16 5.86
C SER A 48 -36.74 -4.09 5.16
N ASN A 49 -36.70 -3.59 3.92
CA ASN A 49 -35.46 -3.32 3.19
C ASN A 49 -34.61 -2.20 3.81
N ASP A 50 -35.23 -1.17 4.40
CA ASP A 50 -34.54 -0.07 5.07
C ASP A 50 -33.87 -0.52 6.37
N LEU A 51 -34.55 -1.38 7.14
CA LEU A 51 -33.98 -1.99 8.35
C LEU A 51 -32.78 -2.90 8.02
N LYS A 52 -32.88 -3.70 6.95
CA LYS A 52 -31.79 -4.58 6.48
C LYS A 52 -30.57 -3.76 6.05
N ASN A 53 -30.77 -2.70 5.26
CA ASN A 53 -29.69 -1.84 4.81
C ASN A 53 -28.99 -1.14 5.98
N ARG A 54 -29.76 -0.55 6.90
CA ARG A 54 -29.21 0.05 8.13
C ARG A 54 -28.42 -0.93 8.97
N SER A 55 -28.93 -2.15 9.14
CA SER A 55 -28.24 -3.19 9.90
C SER A 55 -26.92 -3.58 9.24
N ALA A 56 -26.92 -3.75 7.92
CA ALA A 56 -25.72 -4.03 7.14
C ALA A 56 -24.68 -2.89 7.26
N ASP A 57 -25.11 -1.63 7.22
CA ASP A 57 -24.22 -0.47 7.37
C ASP A 57 -23.59 -0.38 8.76
N VAL A 58 -24.35 -0.66 9.81
CA VAL A 58 -23.83 -0.72 11.19
C VAL A 58 -22.78 -1.82 11.33
N ILE A 59 -23.08 -3.02 10.80
CA ILE A 59 -22.16 -4.16 10.81
C ILE A 59 -20.89 -3.85 10.01
N LYS A 60 -21.03 -3.30 8.79
CA LYS A 60 -19.90 -2.89 7.93
C LYS A 60 -19.02 -1.86 8.62
N THR A 61 -19.62 -0.87 9.26
CA THR A 61 -18.91 0.17 10.03
C THR A 61 -18.15 -0.44 11.20
N PHE A 62 -18.76 -1.36 11.94
CA PHE A 62 -18.11 -2.05 13.05
C PHE A 62 -16.91 -2.90 12.58
N PHE A 63 -17.04 -3.62 11.47
CA PHE A 63 -15.93 -4.40 10.91
C PHE A 63 -14.80 -3.50 10.41
N LYS A 64 -15.11 -2.41 9.67
CA LYS A 64 -14.10 -1.42 9.25
C LYS A 64 -13.31 -0.88 10.45
N LYS A 65 -14.01 -0.53 11.53
CA LYS A 65 -13.40 -0.03 12.78
C LYS A 65 -12.51 -1.10 13.45
N THR A 66 -12.97 -2.34 13.52
CA THR A 66 -12.21 -3.43 14.14
C THR A 66 -10.96 -3.79 13.34
N ILE A 67 -11.06 -3.83 12.01
CA ILE A 67 -9.92 -4.04 11.09
C ILE A 67 -8.89 -2.93 11.24
N ALA A 68 -9.34 -1.67 11.31
CA ALA A 68 -8.46 -0.55 11.56
C ALA A 68 -7.74 -0.69 12.91
N ALA A 69 -8.47 -1.04 13.98
CA ALA A 69 -7.88 -1.24 15.29
C ALA A 69 -6.78 -2.32 15.29
N GLN A 70 -6.95 -3.41 14.53
CA GLN A 70 -5.92 -4.44 14.37
C GLN A 70 -4.66 -3.89 13.69
N SER A 71 -4.84 -3.14 12.61
CA SER A 71 -3.75 -2.54 11.83
C SER A 71 -2.91 -1.58 12.70
N TYR A 72 -3.58 -0.70 13.44
CA TYR A 72 -2.93 0.21 14.39
C TYR A 72 -2.29 -0.50 15.57
N ASN A 73 -2.93 -1.55 16.10
CA ASN A 73 -2.34 -2.31 17.20
C ASN A 73 -1.00 -2.92 16.75
N LYS A 74 -0.93 -3.51 15.56
CA LYS A 74 0.32 -4.04 15.00
C LYS A 74 1.37 -2.94 14.83
N MET A 75 1.01 -1.83 14.18
CA MET A 75 1.91 -0.70 13.93
C MET A 75 2.54 -0.17 15.24
N PHE A 76 1.72 0.22 16.22
CA PHE A 76 2.20 0.83 17.46
C PHE A 76 2.84 -0.14 18.45
N SER A 77 2.54 -1.44 18.42
CA SER A 77 3.17 -2.41 19.34
C SER A 77 4.46 -3.00 18.80
N LYS A 78 4.60 -3.11 17.47
CA LYS A 78 5.73 -3.80 16.85
C LYS A 78 6.80 -2.86 16.28
N GLY A 79 6.44 -1.68 15.79
CA GLY A 79 7.39 -0.75 15.18
C GLY A 79 8.38 -0.18 16.19
N ASP A 80 9.68 -0.40 15.95
CA ASP A 80 10.75 0.05 16.85
C ASP A 80 10.81 1.57 17.02
N ASN A 81 10.54 2.34 15.96
CA ASN A 81 10.52 3.80 16.06
C ASN A 81 9.49 4.28 17.09
N PHE A 82 8.33 3.63 17.19
CA PHE A 82 7.31 4.00 18.18
C PHE A 82 7.75 3.69 19.62
N LYS A 83 8.57 2.64 19.81
CA LYS A 83 9.14 2.29 21.11
C LYS A 83 10.19 3.32 21.53
N ASP A 84 11.10 3.66 20.61
CA ASP A 84 12.13 4.69 20.83
C ASP A 84 11.51 6.05 21.17
N LEU A 85 10.40 6.39 20.51
CA LEU A 85 9.64 7.61 20.77
C LEU A 85 8.79 7.54 22.03
N GLY A 86 8.70 6.39 22.72
CA GLY A 86 7.87 6.20 23.91
C GLY A 86 6.38 6.39 23.65
N ILE A 87 5.92 6.13 22.41
CA ILE A 87 4.51 6.17 22.01
C ILE A 87 3.99 4.80 21.56
N ALA A 88 4.75 3.73 21.83
CA ALA A 88 4.34 2.37 21.55
C ALA A 88 3.18 1.91 22.44
N LEU A 89 2.35 1.03 21.91
CA LEU A 89 1.39 0.26 22.70
C LEU A 89 2.09 -0.95 23.33
N THR A 90 1.69 -1.31 24.55
CA THR A 90 2.12 -2.59 25.14
C THR A 90 1.69 -3.75 24.24
N ASP A 91 2.62 -4.66 23.98
CA ASP A 91 2.38 -5.85 23.16
C ASP A 91 1.42 -6.80 23.89
N SER A 92 0.11 -6.66 23.66
CA SER A 92 -0.86 -7.60 24.21
C SER A 92 -0.84 -8.87 23.36
N SER A 93 -0.27 -9.95 23.89
CA SER A 93 -0.32 -11.30 23.30
C SER A 93 -1.74 -11.87 23.16
N ALA A 94 -2.76 -11.19 23.70
CA ALA A 94 -4.16 -11.56 23.57
C ALA A 94 -4.69 -11.25 22.16
N ARG A 95 -5.22 -12.29 21.49
CA ARG A 95 -5.77 -12.32 20.10
C ARG A 95 -6.86 -11.28 19.74
N LYS A 96 -7.23 -10.36 20.63
CA LYS A 96 -8.23 -9.31 20.36
C LYS A 96 -7.57 -7.94 20.53
N SER A 97 -7.19 -7.32 19.41
CA SER A 97 -6.85 -5.89 19.40
C SER A 97 -8.02 -5.11 19.98
N SER A 98 -7.80 -4.42 21.10
CA SER A 98 -8.83 -3.56 21.66
C SER A 98 -9.02 -2.33 20.77
N LEU A 99 -10.22 -1.75 20.75
CA LEU A 99 -10.48 -0.46 20.09
C LEU A 99 -9.64 0.69 20.69
N HIS A 100 -8.90 0.42 21.77
CA HIS A 100 -7.92 1.31 22.36
C HIS A 100 -6.85 1.76 21.36
N SER A 101 -6.44 0.94 20.38
CA SER A 101 -5.43 1.37 19.41
C SER A 101 -5.87 2.56 18.55
N LEU A 102 -7.17 2.68 18.26
CA LEU A 102 -7.74 3.86 17.60
C LEU A 102 -7.80 5.07 18.53
N GLN A 103 -8.09 4.85 19.81
CA GLN A 103 -8.02 5.91 20.81
C GLN A 103 -6.59 6.41 20.99
N HIS A 104 -5.61 5.50 20.94
CA HIS A 104 -4.19 5.81 20.97
C HIS A 104 -3.77 6.68 19.79
N LEU A 105 -4.17 6.33 18.55
CA LEU A 105 -3.99 7.20 17.39
C LEU A 105 -4.55 8.61 17.63
N ASN A 106 -5.76 8.72 18.19
CA ASN A 106 -6.36 10.02 18.49
C ASN A 106 -5.53 10.81 19.50
N ASN A 107 -4.96 10.15 20.51
CA ASN A 107 -4.11 10.80 21.51
C ASN A 107 -2.78 11.26 20.90
N VAL A 108 -2.14 10.43 20.07
CA VAL A 108 -0.91 10.77 19.34
C VAL A 108 -1.16 11.98 18.42
N SER A 109 -2.23 11.94 17.63
CA SER A 109 -2.65 13.03 16.74
C SER A 109 -2.88 14.35 17.50
N LYS A 110 -3.63 14.30 18.60
CA LYS A 110 -3.86 15.46 19.46
C LYS A 110 -2.58 16.03 20.06
N ASN A 111 -1.64 15.16 20.47
CA ASN A 111 -0.37 15.60 21.01
C ASN A 111 0.44 16.40 19.98
N TYR A 112 0.61 15.88 18.76
CA TYR A 112 1.26 16.65 17.69
C TYR A 112 0.52 17.94 17.37
N LEU A 113 -0.81 17.90 17.35
CA LEU A 113 -1.64 19.08 17.07
C LEU A 113 -1.46 20.17 18.15
N THR A 114 -1.41 19.80 19.43
CA THR A 114 -1.13 20.74 20.53
C THR A 114 0.24 21.38 20.36
N LYS A 115 1.26 20.57 20.08
CA LYS A 115 2.64 21.01 19.89
C LYS A 115 2.80 22.00 18.74
N ILE A 116 2.17 21.74 17.60
CA ILE A 116 2.26 22.67 16.47
C ILE A 116 1.47 23.95 16.75
N LYS A 117 0.31 23.88 17.43
CA LYS A 117 -0.44 25.06 17.85
C LYS A 117 0.37 25.98 18.75
N GLU A 118 1.19 25.43 19.65
CA GLU A 118 2.11 26.21 20.48
C GLU A 118 3.16 26.95 19.64
N LYS A 119 3.72 26.31 18.61
CA LYS A 119 4.70 26.93 17.69
C LYS A 119 4.06 27.98 16.77
N THR A 120 2.77 27.86 16.51
CA THR A 120 2.00 28.75 15.63
C THR A 120 1.01 29.62 16.40
N GLN A 121 1.32 29.99 17.64
CA GLN A 121 0.52 30.96 18.37
C GLN A 121 0.46 32.30 17.61
N ASP A 122 -0.61 33.06 17.87
CA ASP A 122 -0.84 34.40 17.31
C ASP A 122 -0.81 34.43 15.78
N LEU A 123 -1.69 33.64 15.15
CA LEU A 123 -1.83 33.64 13.69
C LEU A 123 -2.22 35.04 13.18
N THR A 124 -1.46 35.54 12.22
CA THR A 124 -1.81 36.76 11.48
C THR A 124 -3.07 36.57 10.64
N SER A 125 -3.67 37.66 10.17
CA SER A 125 -4.85 37.56 9.29
C SER A 125 -4.58 36.76 8.01
N GLN A 126 -3.40 36.93 7.41
CA GLN A 126 -2.99 36.18 6.22
C GLN A 126 -2.77 34.69 6.52
N GLU A 127 -2.16 34.36 7.68
CA GLU A 127 -1.98 32.97 8.10
C GLU A 127 -3.32 32.28 8.39
N LYS A 128 -4.29 32.99 8.96
CA LYS A 128 -5.66 32.47 9.15
C LYS A 128 -6.34 32.17 7.82
N VAL A 129 -6.16 33.04 6.81
CA VAL A 129 -6.68 32.82 5.46
C VAL A 129 -6.03 31.58 4.83
N LEU A 130 -4.70 31.46 4.88
CA LEU A 130 -4.00 30.26 4.40
C LEU A 130 -4.48 28.99 5.12
N LEU A 131 -4.63 29.04 6.44
CA LEU A 131 -5.12 27.90 7.22
C LEU A 131 -6.52 27.47 6.77
N SER A 132 -7.44 28.42 6.57
CA SER A 132 -8.78 28.12 6.06
C SER A 132 -8.69 27.44 4.71
N LYS A 133 -7.87 27.93 3.79
CA LYS A 133 -7.68 27.31 2.47
C LYS A 133 -7.23 25.85 2.57
N VAL A 134 -6.27 25.54 3.44
CA VAL A 134 -5.82 24.15 3.65
C VAL A 134 -6.93 23.27 4.26
N VAL A 135 -7.67 23.79 5.24
CA VAL A 135 -8.77 23.07 5.90
C VAL A 135 -9.94 22.82 4.95
N ASP A 136 -10.26 23.79 4.11
CA ASP A 136 -11.39 23.75 3.20
C ASP A 136 -11.05 23.10 1.85
N ALA A 137 -9.76 22.93 1.54
CA ALA A 137 -9.29 22.33 0.29
C ALA A 137 -9.93 20.96 0.03
N LYS A 138 -10.33 20.74 -1.22
CA LYS A 138 -10.70 19.40 -1.68
C LYS A 138 -9.45 18.52 -1.65
N ILE A 139 -9.61 17.29 -1.13
CA ILE A 139 -8.54 16.30 -1.10
C ILE A 139 -8.84 15.20 -2.12
N HIS A 140 -7.80 14.83 -2.86
CA HIS A 140 -7.77 13.65 -3.70
C HIS A 140 -6.68 12.71 -3.19
N PHE A 141 -7.02 11.43 -3.02
CA PHE A 141 -6.04 10.40 -2.67
C PHE A 141 -5.63 9.65 -3.94
N ARG A 142 -4.34 9.65 -4.24
CA ARG A 142 -3.77 9.03 -5.45
C ARG A 142 -2.97 7.80 -5.07
N HIS A 143 -3.38 6.65 -5.60
CA HIS A 143 -2.58 5.43 -5.58
C HIS A 143 -2.09 5.13 -6.99
N GLN A 144 -0.78 4.97 -7.18
CA GLN A 144 -0.21 4.62 -8.48
C GLN A 144 0.21 3.16 -8.49
N SER A 145 -0.14 2.45 -9.56
CA SER A 145 0.22 1.03 -9.71
C SER A 145 0.19 0.60 -11.18
N ASN A 146 1.06 -0.34 -11.51
CA ASN A 146 1.03 -1.05 -12.79
C ASN A 146 0.17 -2.33 -12.72
N SER A 147 -0.37 -2.68 -11.54
CA SER A 147 -1.19 -3.88 -11.34
C SER A 147 -2.60 -3.68 -11.90
N SER A 148 -3.27 -4.77 -12.27
CA SER A 148 -4.69 -4.70 -12.64
C SER A 148 -5.54 -4.72 -11.37
N LEU A 149 -5.87 -3.53 -10.85
CA LEU A 149 -6.57 -3.40 -9.56
C LEU A 149 -8.10 -3.37 -9.68
N VAL A 150 -8.64 -3.21 -10.88
CA VAL A 150 -10.08 -3.17 -11.14
C VAL A 150 -10.56 -4.57 -11.52
N ASP A 151 -11.56 -5.08 -10.81
CA ASP A 151 -12.15 -6.38 -11.07
C ASP A 151 -13.15 -6.36 -12.23
N ALA A 152 -13.72 -7.53 -12.57
CA ALA A 152 -14.67 -7.66 -13.67
C ALA A 152 -16.00 -6.92 -13.44
N ALA A 153 -16.33 -6.58 -12.18
CA ALA A 153 -17.51 -5.79 -11.84
C ALA A 153 -17.22 -4.28 -11.87
N GLY A 154 -15.99 -3.87 -12.20
CA GLY A 154 -15.59 -2.47 -12.22
C GLY A 154 -15.23 -1.93 -10.83
N ILE A 155 -15.00 -2.78 -9.84
CA ILE A 155 -14.62 -2.36 -8.49
C ILE A 155 -13.10 -2.26 -8.39
N LEU A 156 -12.61 -1.10 -7.95
CA LEU A 156 -11.21 -0.91 -7.61
C LEU A 156 -10.90 -1.60 -6.28
N ASN A 157 -9.91 -2.48 -6.26
CA ASN A 157 -9.45 -3.19 -5.08
C ASN A 157 -7.95 -2.97 -4.85
N ILE A 158 -7.62 -2.12 -3.88
CA ILE A 158 -6.25 -1.87 -3.45
C ILE A 158 -6.04 -2.57 -2.11
N MET A 159 -5.03 -3.43 -2.00
CA MET A 159 -4.75 -4.21 -0.80
C MET A 159 -3.39 -3.83 -0.21
N SER A 160 -3.31 -3.78 1.12
CA SER A 160 -2.05 -3.66 1.84
C SER A 160 -1.14 -4.87 1.60
N LEU A 161 0.16 -4.72 1.85
CA LEU A 161 1.13 -5.80 1.68
C LEU A 161 0.76 -7.05 2.50
N ASN A 162 0.41 -6.89 3.78
CA ASN A 162 -0.02 -8.01 4.61
C ASN A 162 -1.25 -8.71 4.05
N LYS A 163 -2.20 -7.95 3.47
CA LYS A 163 -3.41 -8.52 2.86
C LYS A 163 -3.07 -9.29 1.59
N LEU A 164 -2.21 -8.75 0.73
CA LEU A 164 -1.71 -9.44 -0.47
C LEU A 164 -1.02 -10.76 -0.09
N GLN A 165 -0.11 -10.73 0.90
CA GLN A 165 0.58 -11.92 1.40
C GLN A 165 -0.38 -12.96 1.99
N SER A 166 -1.39 -12.52 2.76
CA SER A 166 -2.41 -13.44 3.31
C SER A 166 -3.29 -14.09 2.26
N ASN A 167 -3.36 -13.49 1.06
CA ASN A 167 -4.04 -14.04 -0.10
C ASN A 167 -3.08 -14.80 -1.03
N GLU A 168 -1.84 -15.04 -0.61
CA GLU A 168 -0.79 -15.72 -1.38
C GLU A 168 -0.45 -15.02 -2.71
N ILE A 169 -0.68 -13.70 -2.78
CA ILE A 169 -0.35 -12.89 -3.96
C ILE A 169 1.13 -12.48 -3.86
N ASN A 170 1.93 -12.91 -4.84
CA ASN A 170 3.37 -12.64 -4.88
C ASN A 170 3.67 -11.21 -5.36
N THR A 171 4.06 -10.35 -4.41
CA THR A 171 4.53 -8.99 -4.70
C THR A 171 6.04 -8.99 -4.94
N ALA A 172 6.54 -8.12 -5.85
CA ALA A 172 7.97 -7.87 -5.91
C ALA A 172 8.48 -7.30 -4.57
N LYS A 173 9.78 -7.42 -4.29
CA LYS A 173 10.40 -6.85 -3.07
C LYS A 173 10.46 -5.32 -3.18
N ASN A 174 9.36 -4.66 -2.81
CA ASN A 174 9.24 -3.20 -2.78
C ASN A 174 9.21 -2.63 -1.35
N THR A 175 9.36 -3.48 -0.33
CA THR A 175 9.42 -3.08 1.08
C THR A 175 10.71 -3.61 1.69
N TYR A 176 11.47 -2.74 2.35
CA TYR A 176 12.72 -3.11 2.97
C TYR A 176 12.48 -3.76 4.35
N SER A 177 13.39 -4.64 4.77
CA SER A 177 13.30 -5.28 6.09
C SER A 177 13.33 -4.26 7.23
N GLU A 178 14.01 -3.14 7.01
CA GLU A 178 14.04 -2.01 7.93
C GLU A 178 12.67 -1.33 8.08
N ASP A 179 11.93 -1.14 6.98
CA ASP A 179 10.57 -0.58 7.02
C ASP A 179 9.63 -1.41 7.91
N ILE A 180 9.71 -2.73 7.74
CA ILE A 180 8.90 -3.69 8.51
C ILE A 180 9.25 -3.60 10.00
N ARG A 181 10.54 -3.61 10.32
CA ARG A 181 11.03 -3.55 11.70
C ARG A 181 10.67 -2.22 12.38
N CYS A 182 10.97 -1.11 11.73
CA CYS A 182 10.90 0.21 12.35
C CYS A 182 9.46 0.75 12.44
N LEU A 183 8.59 0.44 11.46
CA LEU A 183 7.23 0.99 11.40
C LEU A 183 6.14 -0.06 11.59
N SER A 184 6.33 -1.29 11.09
CA SER A 184 5.29 -2.32 11.14
C SER A 184 3.92 -1.89 10.54
N ASN A 185 3.91 -0.99 9.56
CA ASN A 185 2.74 -0.40 8.91
C ASN A 185 2.33 -1.13 7.60
N GLN A 186 2.77 -2.37 7.39
CA GLN A 186 2.52 -3.15 6.16
C GLN A 186 1.06 -3.60 5.98
N ASP A 187 0.20 -3.29 6.95
CA ASP A 187 -1.24 -3.52 6.89
C ASP A 187 -2.00 -2.26 6.46
N PHE A 188 -1.33 -1.29 5.83
CA PHE A 188 -1.95 -0.08 5.31
C PHE A 188 -1.79 0.00 3.78
N VAL A 189 -2.73 0.67 3.14
CA VAL A 189 -2.67 1.12 1.75
C VAL A 189 -2.20 2.57 1.75
N PHE A 190 -1.22 2.87 0.90
CA PHE A 190 -0.56 4.17 0.84
C PHE A 190 -1.10 4.99 -0.34
N PHE A 191 -1.28 6.28 -0.10
CA PHE A 191 -1.74 7.27 -1.07
C PHE A 191 -0.88 8.53 -0.98
N GLY A 192 -0.50 9.08 -2.13
CA GLY A 192 -0.14 10.49 -2.20
C GLY A 192 -1.39 11.36 -2.07
N VAL A 193 -1.25 12.56 -1.50
CA VAL A 193 -2.38 13.46 -1.24
C VAL A 193 -2.28 14.72 -2.09
N GLU A 194 -3.36 15.06 -2.77
CA GLU A 194 -3.47 16.28 -3.58
C GLU A 194 -4.52 17.23 -3.00
N PHE A 195 -4.21 18.52 -2.95
CA PHE A 195 -5.00 19.57 -2.31
C PHE A 195 -5.50 20.58 -3.33
N SER A 196 -6.39 20.14 -4.23
CA SER A 196 -6.90 20.98 -5.29
C SER A 196 -8.34 20.64 -5.66
N ASP A 197 -9.08 21.65 -6.06
CA ASP A 197 -10.38 21.56 -6.71
C ASP A 197 -10.30 21.71 -8.24
N ASP A 198 -9.08 21.85 -8.79
CA ASP A 198 -8.82 21.95 -10.22
C ASP A 198 -9.21 20.65 -10.94
N LYS A 199 -10.32 20.72 -11.68
CA LYS A 199 -10.84 19.58 -12.45
C LYS A 199 -10.18 19.44 -13.83
N ALA A 200 -9.43 20.46 -14.29
CA ALA A 200 -8.82 20.44 -15.61
C ALA A 200 -7.69 19.41 -15.70
N GLN A 201 -7.01 19.15 -14.57
CA GLN A 201 -5.88 18.23 -14.51
C GLN A 201 -5.89 17.46 -13.19
N LEU A 202 -6.20 16.16 -13.28
CA LEU A 202 -6.09 15.20 -12.17
C LEU A 202 -5.50 13.89 -12.70
N PRO A 203 -4.41 13.38 -12.10
CA PRO A 203 -3.74 13.94 -10.92
C PRO A 203 -2.86 15.15 -11.26
N LEU A 204 -2.65 16.04 -10.30
CA LEU A 204 -1.71 17.16 -10.43
C LEU A 204 -0.25 16.72 -10.34
N ASN A 205 -0.02 15.65 -9.58
CA ASN A 205 1.28 15.03 -9.42
C ASN A 205 1.26 13.65 -10.10
N THR A 206 2.36 13.24 -10.70
CA THR A 206 2.62 11.91 -11.30
C THR A 206 3.79 11.20 -10.64
N ARG A 207 4.48 11.87 -9.72
CA ARG A 207 5.56 11.31 -8.91
C ARG A 207 5.33 11.57 -7.43
N HIS A 208 6.10 10.89 -6.60
CA HIS A 208 6.29 11.24 -5.19
C HIS A 208 7.80 11.23 -4.94
N SER A 209 8.33 12.37 -4.49
CA SER A 209 9.74 12.73 -4.60
C SER A 209 10.23 12.60 -6.06
N THR A 210 11.19 11.72 -6.34
CA THR A 210 11.67 11.40 -7.70
C THR A 210 11.04 10.13 -8.28
N VAL A 211 10.21 9.44 -7.50
CA VAL A 211 9.80 8.07 -7.80
C VAL A 211 8.51 8.06 -8.60
N ASP A 212 8.54 7.34 -9.72
CA ASP A 212 7.35 6.92 -10.47
C ASP A 212 6.87 5.57 -9.94
N PHE A 213 5.73 5.57 -9.25
CA PHE A 213 5.14 4.38 -8.64
C PHE A 213 4.25 3.58 -9.60
N GLY A 214 3.96 4.09 -10.80
CA GLY A 214 3.14 3.37 -11.76
C GLY A 214 2.58 4.24 -12.87
N ALA A 215 2.36 3.59 -14.01
CA ALA A 215 1.80 4.18 -15.22
C ALA A 215 0.30 4.50 -15.12
N ASN A 216 -0.42 3.91 -14.17
CA ASN A 216 -1.80 4.24 -13.87
C ASN A 216 -1.92 4.87 -12.49
N ALA A 217 -2.73 5.91 -12.38
CA ALA A 217 -3.16 6.50 -11.13
C ALA A 217 -4.64 6.18 -10.87
N TYR A 218 -4.94 5.75 -9.66
CA TYR A 218 -6.28 5.52 -9.13
C TYR A 218 -6.57 6.61 -8.12
N ILE A 219 -7.51 7.49 -8.45
CA ILE A 219 -7.88 8.66 -7.65
C ILE A 219 -9.18 8.35 -6.94
N VAL A 220 -9.18 8.51 -5.62
CA VAL A 220 -10.37 8.35 -4.77
C VAL A 220 -10.59 9.61 -3.92
N ASP A 221 -11.85 10.03 -3.84
CA ASP A 221 -12.31 11.18 -3.05
C ASP A 221 -13.01 10.74 -1.76
N GLU A 222 -13.00 9.43 -1.47
CA GLU A 222 -13.71 8.82 -0.35
C GLU A 222 -13.13 9.29 0.99
N GLN A 223 -14.01 9.57 1.95
CA GLN A 223 -13.62 9.89 3.32
C GLN A 223 -13.27 8.61 4.06
N PHE A 224 -12.01 8.49 4.49
CA PHE A 224 -11.53 7.35 5.26
C PHE A 224 -11.47 7.72 6.75
N PRO A 225 -12.50 7.43 7.58
CA PRO A 225 -12.58 7.90 8.97
C PRO A 225 -11.56 7.26 9.92
N HIS A 226 -10.84 6.24 9.46
CA HIS A 226 -9.84 5.50 10.23
C HIS A 226 -8.47 5.48 9.56
N GLY A 227 -8.23 6.42 8.64
CA GLY A 227 -6.89 6.62 8.08
C GLY A 227 -6.04 7.55 8.93
N TYR A 228 -4.78 7.67 8.53
CA TYR A 228 -3.86 8.66 9.09
C TYR A 228 -3.00 9.30 8.01
N LEU A 229 -2.59 10.53 8.25
CA LEU A 229 -1.68 11.30 7.41
C LEU A 229 -0.34 11.46 8.11
N THR A 230 0.74 11.29 7.37
CA THR A 230 2.05 11.84 7.71
C THR A 230 2.35 13.02 6.79
N LEU A 231 3.08 14.01 7.31
CA LEU A 231 3.48 15.14 6.50
C LEU A 231 4.51 14.75 5.45
N THR A 232 5.37 13.78 5.75
CA THR A 232 6.47 13.30 4.90
C THR A 232 6.52 11.78 4.98
N ASP A 233 7.40 11.15 4.19
CA ASP A 233 7.74 9.73 4.36
C ASP A 233 8.27 9.47 5.79
N HIS A 234 7.99 8.28 6.33
CA HIS A 234 8.34 7.94 7.71
C HIS A 234 9.85 7.83 7.98
N PHE A 235 10.67 7.66 6.95
CA PHE A 235 12.13 7.56 6.99
C PHE A 235 12.84 8.76 6.37
N ASP A 236 12.23 9.43 5.39
CA ASP A 236 12.74 10.67 4.83
C ASP A 236 11.77 11.84 5.04
N ASN A 237 12.12 12.68 6.00
CA ASN A 237 11.42 13.92 6.31
C ASN A 237 12.16 15.17 5.85
N THR A 238 13.14 14.99 4.97
CA THR A 238 13.85 16.09 4.34
C THR A 238 12.97 16.67 3.24
N ILE A 239 12.99 17.99 3.09
CA ILE A 239 12.29 18.61 1.97
C ILE A 239 12.91 18.12 0.66
N PRO A 240 12.12 17.65 -0.30
CA PRO A 240 12.64 17.18 -1.57
C PRO A 240 13.51 18.25 -2.26
N PRO A 241 14.65 17.87 -2.86
CA PRO A 241 15.44 18.81 -3.64
C PRO A 241 14.60 19.45 -4.75
N ALA A 242 14.62 20.78 -4.86
CA ALA A 242 13.76 21.52 -5.78
C ALA A 242 13.91 21.06 -7.23
N PHE A 243 15.14 20.73 -7.66
CA PHE A 243 15.43 20.25 -9.02
C PHE A 243 14.93 18.82 -9.29
N MET A 244 14.62 18.06 -8.24
CA MET A 244 14.06 16.71 -8.30
C MET A 244 12.52 16.71 -8.27
N HIS A 245 11.91 17.83 -7.86
CA HIS A 245 10.46 17.94 -7.72
C HIS A 245 9.77 17.99 -9.09
N GLU A 246 8.57 17.42 -9.18
CA GLU A 246 7.77 17.40 -10.41
C GLU A 246 7.39 18.80 -10.90
N HIS A 247 7.28 19.75 -9.98
CA HIS A 247 7.00 21.15 -10.25
C HIS A 247 8.24 22.04 -10.06
N LYS A 248 9.42 21.54 -10.42
CA LYS A 248 10.69 22.26 -10.28
C LYS A 248 10.66 23.66 -10.92
N GLU A 249 9.99 23.85 -12.05
CA GLU A 249 9.87 25.15 -12.72
C GLU A 249 9.09 26.16 -11.87
N PHE A 250 8.04 25.69 -11.17
CA PHE A 250 7.28 26.51 -10.24
C PHE A 250 8.15 26.92 -9.04
N ILE A 251 9.02 26.04 -8.54
CA ILE A 251 9.88 26.36 -7.41
C ILE A 251 11.08 27.22 -7.82
N ALA A 252 11.56 27.08 -9.06
CA ALA A 252 12.73 27.80 -9.56
C ALA A 252 12.58 29.32 -9.54
N GLN A 253 11.35 29.85 -9.49
CA GLN A 253 11.09 31.29 -9.39
C GLN A 253 11.42 31.87 -8.01
N PHE A 254 11.56 31.04 -6.97
CA PHE A 254 11.83 31.45 -5.60
C PHE A 254 13.32 31.22 -5.28
N SER A 255 14.07 32.30 -5.08
CA SER A 255 15.54 32.27 -5.06
C SER A 255 16.13 31.56 -3.83
N GLU A 256 15.45 31.66 -2.68
CA GLU A 256 15.97 31.18 -1.39
C GLU A 256 15.35 29.83 -1.01
N VAL A 257 14.03 29.66 -1.15
CA VAL A 257 13.35 28.43 -0.69
C VAL A 257 13.84 27.19 -1.44
N ARG A 258 14.29 27.35 -2.70
CA ARG A 258 14.90 26.28 -3.49
C ARG A 258 16.21 25.75 -2.89
N ASN A 259 16.86 26.54 -2.03
CA ASN A 259 18.07 26.18 -1.31
C ASN A 259 17.77 25.67 0.11
N GLU A 260 16.57 25.90 0.65
CA GLU A 260 16.14 25.46 1.99
C GLU A 260 15.80 23.96 2.08
N ILE A 261 16.13 23.18 1.06
CA ILE A 261 15.81 21.76 0.90
C ILE A 261 16.51 20.85 1.94
N TYR A 262 17.41 21.38 2.75
CA TYR A 262 18.02 20.65 3.87
C TYR A 262 17.16 20.65 5.14
N ARG A 263 16.07 21.44 5.17
CA ARG A 263 15.16 21.48 6.31
C ARG A 263 14.45 20.14 6.46
N LYS A 264 14.21 19.75 7.70
CA LYS A 264 13.52 18.51 8.05
C LYS A 264 12.23 18.80 8.79
N VAL A 265 11.19 18.03 8.48
CA VAL A 265 9.87 18.16 9.11
C VAL A 265 9.70 17.04 10.13
N HIS A 266 9.91 17.36 11.40
CA HIS A 266 9.75 16.41 12.50
C HIS A 266 9.09 17.02 13.73
N GLY A 267 8.66 16.16 14.64
CA GLY A 267 8.25 16.46 15.99
C GLY A 267 9.45 16.80 16.88
N ASP A 268 9.25 16.77 18.19
CA ASP A 268 10.25 17.29 19.12
C ASP A 268 11.33 16.27 19.50
N LYS A 269 11.13 14.99 19.17
CA LYS A 269 12.08 13.90 19.49
C LYS A 269 13.05 13.57 18.34
N GLY A 270 13.32 14.55 17.47
CA GLY A 270 14.29 14.44 16.38
C GLY A 270 13.74 13.81 15.10
N THR A 271 14.61 13.47 14.15
CA THR A 271 14.21 13.16 12.76
C THR A 271 13.40 11.88 12.58
N LYS A 272 13.36 10.99 13.58
CA LYS A 272 12.49 9.80 13.57
C LYS A 272 11.08 10.08 14.10
N ASP A 273 10.87 11.24 14.73
CA ASP A 273 9.60 11.67 15.30
C ASP A 273 8.73 12.29 14.20
N ILE A 274 8.13 11.49 13.33
CA ILE A 274 7.32 12.00 12.22
C ILE A 274 5.91 12.35 12.71
N PRO A 275 5.40 13.58 12.51
CA PRO A 275 4.05 13.94 12.91
C PRO A 275 3.00 13.05 12.22
N ILE A 276 2.13 12.45 13.03
CA ILE A 276 1.02 11.59 12.58
C ILE A 276 -0.29 12.23 12.97
N PHE A 277 -1.19 12.40 12.00
CA PHE A 277 -2.52 12.95 12.22
C PHE A 277 -3.60 11.97 11.80
N ASN A 278 -4.64 11.81 12.61
CA ASN A 278 -5.84 11.08 12.18
C ASN A 278 -6.61 11.88 11.12
N SER A 279 -7.57 11.26 10.44
CA SER A 279 -8.35 11.91 9.38
C SER A 279 -9.09 13.19 9.79
N LYS A 280 -9.41 13.37 11.08
CA LYS A 280 -10.08 14.58 11.58
C LYS A 280 -9.12 15.75 11.76
N ASP A 281 -7.91 15.46 12.20
CA ASP A 281 -6.91 16.46 12.53
C ASP A 281 -5.96 16.78 11.36
N MET A 282 -5.89 15.91 10.34
CA MET A 282 -4.85 15.96 9.29
C MET A 282 -4.73 17.30 8.58
N LYS A 283 -5.85 17.93 8.20
CA LYS A 283 -5.81 19.21 7.46
C LYS A 283 -5.36 20.36 8.33
N LEU A 284 -5.85 20.40 9.58
CA LEU A 284 -5.46 21.42 10.55
C LEU A 284 -3.99 21.27 10.90
N GLY A 285 -3.52 20.05 11.16
CA GLY A 285 -2.11 19.75 11.39
C GLY A 285 -1.23 20.20 10.23
N LEU A 286 -1.59 19.80 9.01
CA LEU A 286 -0.88 20.20 7.79
C LEU A 286 -0.80 21.73 7.62
N GLY A 287 -1.92 22.44 7.76
CA GLY A 287 -1.94 23.89 7.60
C GLY A 287 -1.10 24.63 8.64
N LEU A 288 -1.13 24.19 9.90
CA LEU A 288 -0.28 24.77 10.95
C LEU A 288 1.21 24.45 10.71
N HIS A 289 1.53 23.25 10.25
CA HIS A 289 2.90 22.92 9.86
C HIS A 289 3.38 23.75 8.67
N LEU A 290 2.52 24.04 7.69
CA LEU A 290 2.85 24.94 6.58
C LEU A 290 3.13 26.36 7.09
N ILE A 291 2.30 26.88 7.99
CA ILE A 291 2.52 28.19 8.61
C ILE A 291 3.86 28.23 9.36
N ASN A 292 4.13 27.22 10.19
CA ASN A 292 5.42 27.11 10.87
C ASN A 292 6.58 27.04 9.87
N PHE A 293 6.41 26.31 8.76
CA PHE A 293 7.41 26.27 7.69
C PHE A 293 7.69 27.67 7.12
N LEU A 294 6.64 28.42 6.78
CA LEU A 294 6.73 29.76 6.21
C LEU A 294 7.34 30.77 7.18
N ARG A 295 6.97 30.74 8.47
CA ARG A 295 7.57 31.61 9.50
C ARG A 295 9.10 31.47 9.53
N ASN A 296 9.58 30.24 9.39
CA ASN A 296 11.01 29.89 9.45
C ASN A 296 11.74 29.90 8.09
N SER A 297 11.08 30.23 6.98
CA SER A 297 11.76 30.42 5.69
C SER A 297 12.46 31.78 5.64
N ASN A 298 13.52 31.93 4.86
CA ASN A 298 14.13 33.23 4.55
C ASN A 298 13.56 33.83 3.25
N ASP A 299 12.83 33.04 2.47
CA ASP A 299 12.29 33.46 1.18
C ASP A 299 11.03 34.32 1.34
N THR A 300 11.22 35.65 1.27
CA THR A 300 10.12 36.60 1.43
C THR A 300 9.13 36.53 0.27
N GLU A 301 9.58 36.21 -0.95
CA GLU A 301 8.72 36.10 -2.12
C GLU A 301 7.83 34.86 -2.04
N PHE A 302 8.40 33.72 -1.64
CA PHE A 302 7.66 32.49 -1.39
C PHE A 302 6.62 32.68 -0.28
N LYS A 303 6.99 33.33 0.84
CA LYS A 303 6.05 33.66 1.92
C LYS A 303 4.89 34.50 1.41
N ARG A 304 5.18 35.59 0.69
CA ARG A 304 4.15 36.48 0.13
C ARG A 304 3.24 35.75 -0.85
N PHE A 305 3.80 34.85 -1.66
CA PHE A 305 3.03 34.02 -2.60
C PHE A 305 2.09 33.05 -1.85
N ALA A 306 2.61 32.31 -0.87
CA ALA A 306 1.84 31.35 -0.10
C ALA A 306 0.76 32.00 0.79
N LEU A 307 1.03 33.19 1.32
CA LEU A 307 0.11 33.97 2.16
C LEU A 307 -0.88 34.84 1.36
N ASN A 308 -0.88 34.73 0.02
CA ASN A 308 -1.76 35.49 -0.83
C ASN A 308 -3.23 35.04 -0.68
N GLU A 309 -4.13 36.00 -0.41
CA GLU A 309 -5.57 35.75 -0.28
C GLU A 309 -6.21 35.16 -1.55
N ASN A 310 -5.59 35.34 -2.71
CA ASN A 310 -6.03 34.83 -4.00
C ASN A 310 -5.31 33.55 -4.45
N LEU A 311 -4.50 32.91 -3.57
CA LEU A 311 -3.90 31.61 -3.84
C LEU A 311 -4.95 30.56 -4.25
N ASP A 312 -4.85 30.05 -5.48
CA ASP A 312 -5.72 29.00 -6.00
C ASP A 312 -5.34 27.59 -5.49
N GLY A 313 -6.23 26.62 -5.68
CA GLY A 313 -6.03 25.23 -5.23
C GLY A 313 -4.83 24.54 -5.88
N LYS A 314 -4.54 24.83 -7.15
CA LYS A 314 -3.39 24.25 -7.86
C LYS A 314 -2.06 24.70 -7.27
N ASN A 315 -1.93 25.98 -6.95
CA ASN A 315 -0.73 26.54 -6.34
C ASN A 315 -0.63 26.19 -4.86
N LEU A 316 -1.76 26.03 -4.15
CA LEU A 316 -1.79 25.45 -2.81
C LEU A 316 -1.22 24.03 -2.81
N ASP A 317 -1.69 23.17 -3.73
CA ASP A 317 -1.17 21.80 -3.89
C ASP A 317 0.34 21.80 -4.15
N ARG A 318 0.81 22.64 -5.08
CA ARG A 318 2.24 22.77 -5.41
C ARG A 318 3.08 23.17 -4.21
N ILE A 319 2.61 24.09 -3.37
CA ILE A 319 3.30 24.50 -2.14
C ILE A 319 3.35 23.33 -1.16
N ILE A 320 2.22 22.69 -0.89
CA ILE A 320 2.13 21.59 0.07
C ILE A 320 2.99 20.41 -0.38
N ASN A 321 2.85 19.97 -1.63
CA ASN A 321 3.60 18.86 -2.18
C ASN A 321 5.08 19.21 -2.39
N PHE A 322 5.46 20.47 -2.54
CA PHE A 322 6.88 20.84 -2.49
C PHE A 322 7.46 20.70 -1.07
N VAL A 323 6.75 21.17 -0.05
CA VAL A 323 7.28 21.22 1.32
C VAL A 323 7.20 19.87 2.04
N PHE A 324 6.14 19.11 1.79
CA PHE A 324 5.76 17.97 2.63
C PHE A 324 5.73 16.65 1.85
N GLN A 325 5.13 16.62 0.65
CA GLN A 325 4.75 15.37 -0.02
C GLN A 325 3.98 14.43 0.92
N PRO A 326 2.83 14.88 1.46
CA PRO A 326 2.11 14.11 2.47
C PRO A 326 1.63 12.76 1.94
N GLU A 327 1.67 11.77 2.83
CA GLU A 327 1.18 10.42 2.58
C GLU A 327 -0.03 10.12 3.46
N PHE A 328 -1.06 9.54 2.86
CA PHE A 328 -2.25 9.08 3.56
C PHE A 328 -2.34 7.56 3.55
N HIS A 329 -2.73 7.02 4.70
CA HIS A 329 -2.64 5.60 4.98
C HIS A 329 -4.02 5.07 5.37
N VAL A 330 -4.55 4.14 4.59
CA VAL A 330 -5.85 3.50 4.85
C VAL A 330 -5.64 2.07 5.34
N PRO A 331 -6.25 1.67 6.47
CA PRO A 331 -6.09 0.31 6.99
C PRO A 331 -6.55 -0.77 6.00
N ARG A 332 -5.67 -1.74 5.79
CA ARG A 332 -5.81 -3.04 5.15
C ARG A 332 -6.17 -3.08 3.67
N MET A 333 -7.23 -2.40 3.25
CA MET A 333 -7.70 -2.40 1.87
C MET A 333 -8.66 -1.24 1.57
N VAL A 334 -8.69 -0.84 0.30
CA VAL A 334 -9.70 0.04 -0.29
C VAL A 334 -10.44 -0.76 -1.37
N SER A 335 -11.77 -0.79 -1.28
CA SER A 335 -12.64 -1.46 -2.25
C SER A 335 -13.82 -0.54 -2.55
N THR A 336 -13.87 -0.02 -3.78
CA THR A 336 -14.81 1.05 -4.15
C THR A 336 -15.10 1.06 -5.65
N ASP A 337 -16.33 1.44 -6.03
CA ASP A 337 -16.73 1.79 -7.39
C ASP A 337 -16.58 3.30 -7.67
N ASN A 338 -16.35 4.10 -6.63
CA ASN A 338 -16.20 5.55 -6.74
C ASN A 338 -14.72 5.95 -6.84
N PHE A 339 -14.16 5.80 -8.04
CA PHE A 339 -12.79 6.18 -8.35
C PHE A 339 -12.66 6.70 -9.77
N LYS A 340 -11.54 7.35 -10.05
CA LYS A 340 -11.09 7.70 -11.40
C LYS A 340 -9.78 7.01 -11.69
N GLU A 341 -9.75 6.16 -12.73
CA GLU A 341 -8.50 5.66 -13.29
C GLU A 341 -7.96 6.63 -14.33
N VAL A 342 -6.68 6.99 -14.20
CA VAL A 342 -5.98 7.90 -15.11
C VAL A 342 -4.73 7.21 -15.62
N LYS A 343 -4.62 7.05 -16.93
CA LYS A 343 -3.40 6.56 -17.58
C LYS A 343 -2.40 7.70 -17.70
N LEU A 344 -1.28 7.60 -16.99
CA LEU A 344 -0.20 8.58 -16.99
C LEU A 344 0.80 8.34 -18.13
N ARG A 345 1.04 7.08 -18.47
CA ARG A 345 1.91 6.65 -19.58
C ARG A 345 1.57 5.24 -20.05
N GLU A 346 2.23 4.78 -21.10
CA GLU A 346 2.19 3.36 -21.49
C GLU A 346 2.90 2.49 -20.44
N ILE A 347 2.29 1.33 -20.15
CA ILE A 347 2.89 0.30 -19.29
C ILE A 347 3.95 -0.41 -20.13
N SER A 348 5.21 -0.36 -19.70
CA SER A 348 6.28 -1.10 -20.36
C SER A 348 6.12 -2.62 -20.17
N VAL A 349 6.77 -3.43 -21.00
CA VAL A 349 6.74 -4.89 -20.83
C VAL A 349 7.31 -5.31 -19.47
N GLU A 350 8.36 -4.64 -19.00
CA GLU A 350 8.96 -4.93 -17.68
C GLU A 350 8.02 -4.53 -16.54
N ASP A 351 7.35 -3.38 -16.63
CA ASP A 351 6.32 -2.97 -15.67
C ASP A 351 5.18 -3.99 -15.59
N ALA A 352 4.72 -4.46 -16.75
CA ALA A 352 3.64 -5.43 -16.85
C ALA A 352 4.03 -6.79 -16.22
N VAL A 353 5.29 -7.22 -16.39
CA VAL A 353 5.83 -8.43 -15.74
C VAL A 353 5.92 -8.23 -14.23
N LYS A 354 6.56 -7.16 -13.75
CA LYS A 354 6.73 -6.89 -12.31
C LYS A 354 5.40 -6.82 -11.56
N ALA A 355 4.37 -6.31 -12.22
CA ALA A 355 3.03 -6.16 -11.66
C ALA A 355 2.10 -7.35 -11.94
N SER A 356 2.57 -8.41 -12.59
CA SER A 356 1.74 -9.54 -13.03
C SER A 356 0.47 -9.10 -13.78
N ASN A 357 0.57 -8.03 -14.57
CA ASN A 357 -0.57 -7.45 -15.26
C ASN A 357 -0.83 -8.20 -16.57
N PHE A 358 -1.59 -9.29 -16.50
CA PHE A 358 -1.86 -10.16 -17.65
C PHE A 358 -2.58 -9.46 -18.82
N LYS A 359 -3.39 -8.43 -18.52
CA LYS A 359 -4.04 -7.60 -19.55
C LYS A 359 -3.01 -6.80 -20.34
N ALA A 360 -2.11 -6.10 -19.64
CA ALA A 360 -1.03 -5.34 -20.26
C ALA A 360 -0.03 -6.27 -20.98
N LEU A 361 0.33 -7.41 -20.37
CA LEU A 361 1.21 -8.40 -20.98
C LEU A 361 0.64 -8.93 -22.30
N SER A 362 -0.67 -9.16 -22.38
CA SER A 362 -1.30 -9.66 -23.62
C SER A 362 -1.14 -8.68 -24.79
N ALA A 363 -1.04 -7.37 -24.53
CA ALA A 363 -0.75 -6.38 -25.57
C ALA A 363 0.71 -6.40 -26.07
N HIS A 364 1.63 -6.89 -25.21
CA HIS A 364 3.06 -7.02 -25.50
C HIS A 364 3.46 -8.38 -26.09
N MET A 365 2.63 -9.42 -25.98
CA MET A 365 2.94 -10.79 -26.42
C MET A 365 2.27 -11.14 -27.76
N ARG A 366 2.71 -10.51 -28.86
CA ARG A 366 2.07 -10.70 -30.18
C ARG A 366 2.53 -11.96 -30.92
N ASN A 367 3.72 -12.45 -30.61
CA ASN A 367 4.32 -13.63 -31.21
C ASN A 367 5.22 -14.35 -30.19
N LYS A 368 5.79 -15.49 -30.62
CA LYS A 368 6.63 -16.33 -29.75
C LYS A 368 7.94 -15.65 -29.33
N ASP A 369 8.50 -14.77 -30.16
CA ASP A 369 9.74 -14.06 -29.83
C ASP A 369 9.51 -13.00 -28.74
N ASP A 370 8.36 -12.32 -28.78
CA ASP A 370 7.94 -11.44 -27.69
C ASP A 370 7.69 -12.24 -26.40
N ALA A 371 7.07 -13.41 -26.50
CA ALA A 371 6.88 -14.32 -25.36
C ALA A 371 8.22 -14.76 -24.74
N CYS A 372 9.28 -14.97 -25.54
CA CYS A 372 10.63 -15.26 -25.02
C CYS A 372 11.20 -14.09 -24.20
N LYS A 373 11.00 -12.84 -24.67
CA LYS A 373 11.44 -11.65 -23.92
C LYS A 373 10.69 -11.51 -22.59
N VAL A 374 9.37 -11.74 -22.60
CA VAL A 374 8.55 -11.73 -21.38
C VAL A 374 8.99 -12.85 -20.42
N MET A 375 9.30 -14.04 -20.93
CA MET A 375 9.82 -15.16 -20.12
C MET A 375 11.13 -14.79 -19.40
N GLY A 376 12.09 -14.20 -20.12
CA GLY A 376 13.35 -13.74 -19.53
C GLY A 376 13.15 -12.71 -18.41
N LEU A 377 12.24 -11.75 -18.62
CA LEU A 377 11.87 -10.78 -17.59
C LEU A 377 11.15 -11.43 -16.40
N ALA A 378 10.28 -12.41 -16.64
CA ALA A 378 9.56 -13.12 -15.59
C ALA A 378 10.50 -13.93 -14.70
N ILE A 379 11.50 -14.59 -15.29
CA ILE A 379 12.58 -15.28 -14.55
C ILE A 379 13.38 -14.28 -13.72
N LYS A 380 13.85 -13.20 -14.35
CA LYS A 380 14.64 -12.15 -13.67
C LYS A 380 13.92 -11.59 -12.43
N HIS A 381 12.61 -11.42 -12.51
CA HIS A 381 11.78 -10.84 -11.44
C HIS A 381 11.05 -11.88 -10.58
N ALA A 382 11.38 -13.17 -10.71
CA ALA A 382 10.78 -14.27 -9.94
C ALA A 382 9.23 -14.31 -10.02
N LYS A 383 8.68 -14.13 -11.23
CA LYS A 383 7.25 -14.08 -11.50
C LYS A 383 6.71 -15.40 -12.03
N LYS A 384 6.54 -16.36 -11.12
CA LYS A 384 6.07 -17.73 -11.41
C LYS A 384 4.70 -17.76 -12.11
N ASP A 385 3.78 -16.90 -11.70
CA ASP A 385 2.45 -16.74 -12.29
C ASP A 385 2.51 -16.30 -13.77
N VAL A 386 3.44 -15.41 -14.11
CA VAL A 386 3.70 -15.01 -15.50
C VAL A 386 4.36 -16.14 -16.29
N VAL A 387 5.29 -16.89 -15.68
CA VAL A 387 5.89 -18.10 -16.29
C VAL A 387 4.82 -19.15 -16.61
N ASP A 388 3.90 -19.40 -15.68
CA ASP A 388 2.79 -20.34 -15.86
C ASP A 388 1.85 -19.92 -16.99
N LEU A 389 1.51 -18.62 -17.05
CA LEU A 389 0.75 -18.07 -18.17
C LEU A 389 1.47 -18.33 -19.50
N LEU A 390 2.78 -18.09 -19.57
CA LEU A 390 3.55 -18.30 -20.80
C LEU A 390 3.58 -19.77 -21.21
N PHE A 391 3.81 -20.69 -20.28
CA PHE A 391 3.82 -22.13 -20.58
C PHE A 391 2.45 -22.67 -20.99
N SER A 392 1.36 -22.09 -20.48
CA SER A 392 -0.01 -22.44 -20.92
C SER A 392 -0.33 -21.96 -22.34
N LYS A 393 0.36 -20.93 -22.84
CA LYS A 393 0.09 -20.31 -24.15
C LYS A 393 1.09 -20.72 -25.24
N PHE A 394 2.32 -21.06 -24.87
CA PHE A 394 3.41 -21.30 -25.80
C PHE A 394 4.21 -22.55 -25.43
N SER A 395 4.58 -23.34 -26.44
CA SER A 395 5.56 -24.42 -26.30
C SER A 395 6.96 -23.89 -26.59
N PHE A 396 7.86 -23.91 -25.60
CA PHE A 396 9.25 -23.46 -25.78
C PHE A 396 10.20 -24.63 -26.07
N THR A 397 11.27 -24.35 -26.80
CA THR A 397 12.39 -25.27 -27.04
C THR A 397 13.70 -24.65 -26.53
N ARG A 398 14.78 -25.43 -26.48
CA ARG A 398 16.12 -24.92 -26.13
C ARG A 398 16.60 -23.77 -27.02
N SER A 399 16.22 -23.75 -28.31
CA SER A 399 16.57 -22.63 -29.18
C SER A 399 15.82 -21.34 -28.83
N ASN A 400 14.62 -21.44 -28.24
CA ASN A 400 13.89 -20.28 -27.73
C ASN A 400 14.54 -19.72 -26.47
N VAL A 401 15.12 -20.57 -25.63
CA VAL A 401 15.77 -20.19 -24.36
C VAL A 401 16.94 -19.22 -24.56
N VAL A 402 17.66 -19.34 -25.67
CA VAL A 402 18.70 -18.37 -26.07
C VAL A 402 18.13 -16.95 -26.23
N LYS A 403 16.88 -16.81 -26.71
CA LYS A 403 16.20 -15.52 -26.87
C LYS A 403 15.68 -14.94 -25.55
N MET A 404 15.68 -15.71 -24.46
CA MET A 404 15.28 -15.26 -23.11
C MET A 404 16.45 -14.62 -22.35
N SER A 405 17.69 -14.90 -22.77
CA SER A 405 18.90 -14.35 -22.16
C SER A 405 19.06 -12.86 -22.52
N THR A 406 19.76 -12.11 -21.67
CA THR A 406 20.08 -10.71 -21.95
C THR A 406 21.47 -10.59 -22.58
N SER A 407 21.88 -9.38 -22.97
CA SER A 407 23.27 -9.13 -23.39
C SER A 407 24.29 -9.37 -22.25
N TYR A 408 23.85 -9.37 -20.99
CA TYR A 408 24.72 -9.45 -19.82
C TYR A 408 24.64 -10.80 -19.11
N GLU A 409 23.46 -11.41 -19.05
CA GLU A 409 23.20 -12.62 -18.26
C GLU A 409 22.69 -13.76 -19.13
N ASP A 410 23.25 -14.95 -18.91
CA ASP A 410 22.70 -16.21 -19.40
C ASP A 410 21.46 -16.57 -18.59
N ILE A 411 20.51 -17.26 -19.21
CA ILE A 411 19.26 -17.62 -18.53
C ILE A 411 19.47 -18.59 -17.37
N GLU A 412 20.44 -19.50 -17.45
CA GLU A 412 20.85 -20.37 -16.34
C GLU A 412 21.37 -19.55 -15.15
N TYR A 413 22.09 -18.46 -15.42
CA TYR A 413 22.50 -17.53 -14.36
C TYR A 413 21.28 -16.87 -13.72
N SER A 414 20.34 -16.33 -14.51
CA SER A 414 19.13 -15.70 -13.98
C SER A 414 18.23 -16.68 -13.22
N LEU A 415 18.18 -17.97 -13.62
CA LEU A 415 17.44 -19.03 -12.92
C LEU A 415 18.07 -19.46 -11.58
N SER A 416 19.31 -19.06 -11.30
CA SER A 416 20.07 -19.48 -10.11
C SER A 416 20.60 -18.33 -9.27
N ASN A 417 20.32 -17.07 -9.64
CA ASN A 417 20.83 -15.92 -8.91
C ASN A 417 20.19 -15.76 -7.51
N HIS A 418 20.68 -14.79 -6.72
CA HIS A 418 20.22 -14.57 -5.35
C HIS A 418 18.71 -14.28 -5.21
N SER A 419 18.06 -13.74 -6.25
CA SER A 419 16.63 -13.42 -6.28
C SER A 419 15.77 -14.46 -7.00
N ALA A 420 16.37 -15.52 -7.56
CA ALA A 420 15.67 -16.52 -8.34
C ALA A 420 14.69 -17.34 -7.48
N ASP A 421 13.61 -17.78 -8.13
CA ASP A 421 12.57 -18.65 -7.59
C ASP A 421 12.86 -20.10 -7.98
N GLU A 422 13.00 -20.97 -6.98
CA GLU A 422 13.37 -22.37 -7.16
C GLU A 422 12.31 -23.18 -7.93
N LYS A 423 11.03 -22.77 -7.91
CA LYS A 423 9.95 -23.43 -8.66
C LYS A 423 10.07 -23.14 -10.15
N ILE A 424 10.47 -21.91 -10.51
CA ILE A 424 10.73 -21.55 -11.91
C ILE A 424 11.93 -22.36 -12.44
N LEU A 425 13.00 -22.50 -11.65
CA LEU A 425 14.14 -23.35 -12.01
C LEU A 425 13.72 -24.79 -12.26
N ARG A 426 12.92 -25.36 -11.35
CA ARG A 426 12.40 -26.73 -11.48
C ARG A 426 11.61 -26.91 -12.78
N ASP A 427 10.70 -25.99 -13.11
CA ASP A 427 9.92 -26.05 -14.35
C ASP A 427 10.83 -26.11 -15.59
N PHE A 428 11.92 -25.34 -15.60
CA PHE A 428 12.86 -25.28 -16.72
C PHE A 428 13.68 -26.57 -16.86
N LEU A 429 14.08 -27.19 -15.75
CA LEU A 429 14.78 -28.48 -15.72
C LEU A 429 13.86 -29.63 -16.13
N GLU A 430 12.64 -29.71 -15.57
CA GLU A 430 11.64 -30.74 -15.88
C GLU A 430 11.27 -30.76 -17.37
N ARG A 431 11.21 -29.58 -17.98
CA ARG A 431 10.90 -29.42 -19.41
C ARG A 431 12.13 -29.59 -20.32
N GLY A 432 13.31 -29.85 -19.76
CA GLY A 432 14.56 -29.99 -20.50
C GLY A 432 14.96 -28.73 -21.28
N LEU A 433 14.53 -27.55 -20.81
CA LEU A 433 14.79 -26.26 -21.45
C LEU A 433 16.20 -25.74 -21.18
N VAL A 434 16.77 -26.11 -20.04
CA VAL A 434 18.15 -25.82 -19.64
C VAL A 434 18.85 -27.09 -19.19
N GLU A 435 20.18 -27.10 -19.29
CA GLU A 435 21.02 -28.19 -18.79
C GLU A 435 21.59 -27.81 -17.42
N PRO A 436 21.50 -28.69 -16.41
CA PRO A 436 21.95 -28.39 -15.04
C PRO A 436 23.45 -28.10 -14.95
N ASN A 437 24.23 -28.67 -15.89
CA ASN A 437 25.68 -28.58 -15.98
C ASN A 437 26.16 -27.59 -17.05
N ASN A 438 25.29 -26.72 -17.58
CA ASN A 438 25.75 -25.69 -18.49
C ASN A 438 26.55 -24.63 -17.72
N ALA A 439 27.83 -24.50 -18.05
CA ALA A 439 28.66 -23.45 -17.49
C ALA A 439 28.21 -22.09 -18.04
N PHE A 440 28.15 -21.08 -17.16
CA PHE A 440 27.85 -19.72 -17.56
C PHE A 440 28.91 -19.23 -18.56
N ARG A 441 28.46 -18.45 -19.54
CA ARG A 441 29.33 -17.86 -20.57
C ARG A 441 29.63 -16.40 -20.26
N ARG A 442 28.71 -15.71 -19.60
CA ARG A 442 28.80 -14.28 -19.30
C ARG A 442 29.17 -14.06 -17.82
N VAL A 443 28.21 -13.71 -16.97
CA VAL A 443 28.44 -13.47 -15.54
C VAL A 443 28.91 -14.76 -14.87
N ASN A 444 29.97 -14.65 -14.06
CA ASN A 444 30.62 -15.78 -13.38
C ASN A 444 30.98 -16.91 -14.38
N SER A 445 31.56 -16.52 -15.52
CA SER A 445 31.93 -17.47 -16.59
C SER A 445 32.70 -18.67 -16.04
N GLY A 446 32.27 -19.87 -16.42
CA GLY A 446 32.83 -21.13 -15.93
C GLY A 446 32.12 -21.74 -14.71
N ASP A 447 31.38 -20.96 -13.92
CA ASP A 447 30.52 -21.47 -12.83
C ASP A 447 29.23 -22.10 -13.39
N THR A 448 28.55 -22.92 -12.58
CA THR A 448 27.23 -23.48 -12.91
C THR A 448 26.13 -22.92 -12.00
N MET A 449 24.87 -23.29 -12.28
CA MET A 449 23.73 -22.99 -11.40
C MET A 449 23.95 -23.50 -9.97
N LEU A 450 24.67 -24.61 -9.79
CA LEU A 450 24.99 -25.16 -8.47
C LEU A 450 25.98 -24.26 -7.71
N ASP A 451 27.00 -23.71 -8.37
CA ASP A 451 27.93 -22.78 -7.74
C ASP A 451 27.21 -21.52 -7.24
N ASN A 452 26.28 -20.97 -8.04
CA ASN A 452 25.44 -19.86 -7.62
C ASN A 452 24.55 -20.22 -6.42
N ALA A 453 23.86 -21.37 -6.46
CA ALA A 453 22.99 -21.81 -5.38
C ALA A 453 23.75 -22.01 -4.05
N LEU A 454 24.97 -22.55 -4.11
CA LEU A 454 25.88 -22.67 -2.97
C LEU A 454 26.34 -21.30 -2.45
N LYS A 455 26.78 -20.40 -3.35
CA LYS A 455 27.22 -19.05 -3.01
C LYS A 455 26.16 -18.26 -2.24
N TYR A 456 24.89 -18.41 -2.61
CA TYR A 456 23.76 -17.72 -1.98
C TYR A 456 23.05 -18.55 -0.90
N ASN A 457 23.59 -19.72 -0.54
CA ASN A 457 23.05 -20.63 0.48
C ASN A 457 21.55 -20.99 0.26
N LYS A 458 21.17 -21.27 -0.98
CA LYS A 458 19.79 -21.58 -1.41
C LYS A 458 19.53 -23.08 -1.29
N LYS A 459 19.20 -23.57 -0.09
CA LYS A 459 19.08 -25.01 0.24
C LYS A 459 18.15 -25.78 -0.70
N GLU A 460 16.95 -25.25 -0.95
CA GLU A 460 15.94 -25.87 -1.80
C GLU A 460 16.43 -25.95 -3.25
N MET A 461 17.06 -24.89 -3.75
CA MET A 461 17.65 -24.83 -5.08
C MET A 461 18.82 -25.80 -5.24
N ILE A 462 19.68 -25.92 -4.22
CA ILE A 462 20.76 -26.91 -4.17
C ILE A 462 20.18 -28.32 -4.30
N ALA A 463 19.14 -28.63 -3.52
CA ALA A 463 18.49 -29.95 -3.55
C ALA A 463 17.90 -30.25 -4.94
N ILE A 464 17.20 -29.29 -5.56
CA ILE A 464 16.69 -29.41 -6.94
C ILE A 464 17.84 -29.67 -7.91
N LEU A 465 18.90 -28.86 -7.89
CA LEU A 465 19.99 -29.01 -8.84
C LEU A 465 20.69 -30.38 -8.71
N LEU A 466 20.91 -30.87 -7.49
CA LEU A 466 21.48 -32.19 -7.24
C LEU A 466 20.56 -33.34 -7.70
N GLU A 467 19.24 -33.20 -7.54
CA GLU A 467 18.24 -34.14 -8.07
C GLU A 467 18.38 -34.33 -9.59
N TYR A 468 18.74 -33.26 -10.30
CA TYR A 468 18.99 -33.25 -11.75
C TYR A 468 20.46 -33.50 -12.13
N GLY A 469 21.31 -33.95 -11.20
CA GLY A 469 22.71 -34.30 -11.47
C GLY A 469 23.61 -33.10 -11.74
N ALA A 470 23.31 -31.94 -11.16
CA ALA A 470 24.18 -30.78 -11.24
C ALA A 470 25.51 -31.02 -10.52
N ILE A 471 26.60 -30.60 -11.14
CA ILE A 471 27.96 -30.57 -10.58
C ILE A 471 28.52 -29.15 -10.66
N ARG A 472 29.61 -28.91 -9.94
CA ARG A 472 30.24 -27.59 -9.91
C ARG A 472 31.03 -27.34 -11.18
N GLY A 473 31.13 -26.08 -11.61
CA GLY A 473 31.88 -25.70 -12.80
C GLY A 473 33.35 -26.15 -12.76
N LYS A 474 33.96 -26.08 -11.57
CA LYS A 474 35.32 -26.60 -11.36
C LYS A 474 35.46 -28.11 -11.62
N GLU A 475 34.42 -28.89 -11.36
CA GLU A 475 34.42 -30.34 -11.56
C GLU A 475 34.22 -30.68 -13.04
N ILE A 476 33.44 -29.88 -13.78
CA ILE A 476 33.28 -30.02 -15.24
C ILE A 476 34.62 -29.83 -15.95
N ASN A 477 35.39 -28.83 -15.54
CA ASN A 477 36.69 -28.51 -16.15
C ASN A 477 37.78 -29.56 -15.84
N ASN A 478 37.59 -30.39 -14.81
CA ASN A 478 38.51 -31.49 -14.49
C ASN A 478 38.18 -32.80 -15.26
N HIS A 479 37.06 -32.83 -15.97
CA HIS A 479 36.57 -34.00 -16.71
C HIS A 479 36.46 -33.76 -18.24
N ARG A 480 36.94 -32.61 -18.73
CA ARG A 480 37.18 -32.31 -20.14
C ARG A 480 38.67 -32.29 -20.41
#